data_AF-A0A6J2JTJ5-F1
#
_entry.id   AF-A0A6J2JTJ5-F1
#
_cell.length_a   1.000
_cell.length_b   1.000
_cell.length_c   1.000
_cell.angle_alpha   90.00
_cell.angle_beta   90.00
_cell.angle_gamma   90.00
#
_symmetry.space_group_name_H-M   'P 1'
#
loop_
_entity.id
_entity.type
_entity.pdbx_description
1 polymer ?
#
loop_
_entity_poly.entity_id
_entity_poly.type
_entity_poly.pdbx_seq_one_letter_code
_entity_poly.pdbx_strand_id
1 'polypeptide(L)'
;MSLIGIRQIIPAATKYFRYPLTIGTFQYCTRTTSDPSNVLNDLTDWETLNKKKKISKAMKAYLERAKEHDEFMKRQQFEYNIGKRHLANMMGEDPELFTQKDVERAIEYLFPSGIYDPAARPSMRPPEDVFPARKAAEFDEAGRPHHCLFYTGKPNFFKLLHDAADHLQQLYKYEDQVIRKKATPDPNGNLQLGGSMWVNKDQLEQLLVEKISDLEYDNFKVVMERLVSLPYSYRYKDFIEKFRKPLAVQKFALEIPKPNYDEEGRAYITTYECLRKKARGDVTIRSPGTGKITINKKDITYFDDVQSREQVLFPLIFTGMQNRVDVECNVEGGGPSGQSGAIRWGIAWGLRSFVDKDMLQQMQVAGLLTRDHRRRERKKPGQPGARKKPTWKKR
;
A
#
# COMPACT_ATOMS: atom_id res chain seq x y z
N MET A 1 28.55 40.48 32.17
CA MET A 1 27.44 41.37 32.56
C MET A 1 26.17 40.91 31.86
N SER A 2 25.12 40.73 32.65
CA SER A 2 23.68 40.58 32.33
C SER A 2 23.22 39.55 31.28
N LEU A 3 22.77 38.42 31.82
CA LEU A 3 21.65 37.61 31.35
C LEU A 3 20.40 38.47 31.09
N ILE A 4 19.76 38.30 29.94
CA ILE A 4 18.35 38.67 29.75
C ILE A 4 17.63 37.44 29.20
N GLY A 5 16.87 36.81 30.09
CA GLY A 5 16.08 35.62 29.82
C GLY A 5 14.78 35.93 29.08
N ILE A 6 14.47 35.07 28.12
CA ILE A 6 13.19 35.03 27.41
C ILE A 6 12.13 34.47 28.38
N ARG A 7 11.21 35.34 28.80
CA ARG A 7 10.09 35.00 29.68
C ARG A 7 9.06 34.15 28.95
N GLN A 8 8.61 33.13 29.68
CA GLN A 8 7.51 32.21 29.41
C GLN A 8 6.21 32.94 29.01
N ILE A 9 5.57 32.42 27.97
CA ILE A 9 4.15 32.67 27.66
C ILE A 9 3.37 31.51 28.27
N ILE A 10 2.79 31.72 29.45
CA ILE A 10 1.74 30.88 30.03
C ILE A 10 0.51 31.79 30.18
N PRO A 11 -0.66 31.46 29.60
CA PRO A 11 -1.88 32.20 29.87
C PRO A 11 -2.35 31.90 31.29
N ALA A 12 -2.50 32.95 32.09
CA ALA A 12 -3.06 32.90 33.44
C ALA A 12 -4.55 32.56 33.38
N ALA A 13 -4.92 31.37 33.87
CA ALA A 13 -6.31 31.01 34.14
C ALA A 13 -6.70 31.51 35.54
N THR A 14 -7.45 32.60 35.59
CA THR A 14 -8.09 33.10 36.81
C THR A 14 -9.44 32.42 37.04
N LYS A 15 -9.64 31.99 38.29
CA LYS A 15 -10.92 31.75 39.00
C LYS A 15 -11.78 30.55 38.52
N TYR A 16 -11.49 29.39 39.11
CA TYR A 16 -12.52 28.38 39.40
C TYR A 16 -12.83 28.36 40.90
N PHE A 17 -14.12 28.26 41.19
CA PHE A 17 -14.73 28.18 42.51
C PHE A 17 -14.04 27.17 43.44
N ARG A 18 -13.69 27.62 44.64
CA ARG A 18 -13.34 26.74 45.76
C ARG A 18 -14.62 26.03 46.23
N TYR A 19 -14.77 24.76 45.92
CA TYR A 19 -15.60 23.86 46.74
C TYR A 19 -14.72 23.34 47.88
N PRO A 20 -15.18 23.36 49.14
CA PRO A 20 -14.41 22.78 50.23
C PRO A 20 -14.29 21.26 50.01
N LEU A 21 -13.04 20.77 50.04
CA LEU A 21 -12.72 19.36 50.15
C LEU A 21 -13.22 18.86 51.50
N THR A 22 -14.46 18.35 51.55
CA THR A 22 -14.87 17.42 52.58
C THR A 22 -14.15 16.11 52.31
N ILE A 23 -13.15 15.80 53.13
CA ILE A 23 -12.53 14.47 53.19
C ILE A 23 -13.60 13.53 53.75
N GLY A 24 -14.43 12.99 52.86
CA GLY A 24 -15.29 11.87 53.18
C GLY A 24 -14.41 10.65 53.39
N THR A 25 -14.22 10.26 54.65
CA THR A 25 -13.73 8.92 54.98
C THR A 25 -14.75 7.92 54.44
N PHE A 26 -14.48 7.32 53.29
CA PHE A 26 -15.19 6.13 52.86
C PHE A 26 -14.82 5.00 53.83
N GLN A 27 -15.65 4.78 54.83
CA GLN A 27 -15.68 3.51 55.53
C GLN A 27 -16.17 2.47 54.53
N TYR A 28 -15.27 1.60 54.07
CA TYR A 28 -15.68 0.33 53.48
C TYR A 28 -16.46 -0.43 54.54
N CYS A 29 -17.79 -0.44 54.43
CA CYS A 29 -18.64 -1.30 55.23
C CYS A 29 -18.49 -2.72 54.68
N THR A 30 -17.55 -3.49 55.22
CA THR A 30 -17.57 -4.95 55.09
C THR A 30 -18.70 -5.46 55.97
N ARG A 31 -19.94 -5.47 55.43
CA ARG A 31 -21.00 -6.31 55.99
C ARG A 31 -20.67 -7.77 55.66
N THR A 32 -19.80 -8.36 56.46
CA THR A 32 -19.72 -9.82 56.62
C THR A 32 -20.73 -10.22 57.68
N THR A 33 -21.97 -10.45 57.26
CA THR A 33 -22.90 -11.31 58.00
C THR A 33 -23.19 -12.49 57.11
N SER A 34 -22.27 -13.44 57.09
CA SER A 34 -22.52 -14.81 56.65
C SER A 34 -22.35 -15.69 57.86
N ASP A 35 -23.46 -16.23 58.37
CA ASP A 35 -23.44 -17.30 59.34
C ASP A 35 -22.57 -18.46 58.80
N PRO A 36 -21.60 -18.98 59.56
CA PRO A 36 -20.63 -19.96 59.07
C PRO A 36 -21.23 -21.36 58.91
N SER A 37 -22.52 -21.57 59.20
CA SER A 37 -23.18 -22.88 59.16
C SER A 37 -23.80 -23.24 57.81
N ASN A 38 -23.82 -22.34 56.81
CA ASN A 38 -24.44 -22.61 55.50
C ASN A 38 -23.50 -22.71 54.30
N VAL A 39 -22.19 -22.50 54.47
CA VAL A 39 -21.23 -22.51 53.34
C VAL A 39 -20.97 -23.94 52.82
N LEU A 40 -21.26 -24.97 53.62
CA LEU A 40 -21.02 -26.36 53.23
C LEU A 40 -22.17 -27.00 52.42
N ASN A 41 -23.40 -26.45 52.50
CA ASN A 41 -24.56 -27.00 51.79
C ASN A 41 -24.68 -26.51 50.34
N ASP A 42 -24.12 -25.35 50.01
CA ASP A 42 -24.14 -24.80 48.65
C ASP A 42 -23.15 -25.51 47.69
N LEU A 43 -22.35 -26.46 48.18
CA LEU A 43 -21.37 -27.22 47.40
C LEU A 43 -21.92 -28.55 46.84
N THR A 44 -23.13 -28.95 47.20
CA THR A 44 -23.74 -30.24 46.80
C THR A 44 -25.04 -30.12 45.99
N ASP A 45 -25.43 -28.91 45.59
CA ASP A 45 -26.61 -28.73 44.75
C ASP A 45 -26.23 -28.73 43.26
N TRP A 46 -26.14 -29.92 42.65
CA TRP A 46 -26.01 -30.05 41.19
C TRP A 46 -27.18 -29.37 40.44
N GLU A 47 -28.31 -29.13 41.10
CA GLU A 47 -29.48 -28.42 40.57
C GLU A 47 -29.29 -26.90 40.45
N THR A 48 -28.46 -26.27 41.29
CA THR A 48 -28.22 -24.80 41.24
C THR A 48 -27.22 -24.42 40.15
N LEU A 49 -26.27 -25.30 39.82
CA LEU A 49 -25.39 -25.18 38.65
C LEU A 49 -26.17 -25.25 37.31
N ASN A 50 -27.32 -25.91 37.32
CA ASN A 50 -28.15 -26.16 36.12
C ASN A 50 -29.25 -25.12 35.89
N LYS A 51 -29.38 -24.10 36.76
CA LYS A 51 -30.22 -22.93 36.46
C LYS A 51 -29.53 -22.10 35.38
N LYS A 52 -29.72 -22.47 34.12
CA LYS A 52 -29.37 -21.65 32.95
C LYS A 52 -29.91 -20.24 33.21
N LYS A 53 -29.02 -19.31 33.55
CA LYS A 53 -29.38 -17.90 33.74
C LYS A 53 -30.12 -17.46 32.48
N LYS A 54 -31.31 -16.87 32.63
CA LYS A 54 -32.11 -16.43 31.49
C LYS A 54 -31.33 -15.34 30.75
N ILE A 55 -30.72 -15.72 29.64
CA ILE A 55 -29.98 -14.82 28.75
C ILE A 55 -30.97 -13.78 28.20
N SER A 56 -30.50 -12.54 28.02
CA SER A 56 -31.34 -11.54 27.37
C SER A 56 -31.68 -11.99 25.94
N LYS A 57 -32.90 -11.70 25.47
CA LYS A 57 -33.34 -12.07 24.12
C LYS A 57 -32.37 -11.55 23.04
N ALA A 58 -31.84 -10.35 23.22
CA ALA A 58 -30.87 -9.73 22.31
C ALA A 58 -29.55 -10.51 22.25
N MET A 59 -29.08 -10.99 23.39
CA MET A 59 -27.84 -11.75 23.51
C MET A 59 -27.97 -13.15 22.89
N LYS A 60 -29.11 -13.81 23.09
CA LYS A 60 -29.43 -15.07 22.41
C LYS A 60 -29.45 -14.88 20.89
N ALA A 61 -30.13 -13.84 20.40
CA ALA A 61 -30.20 -13.54 18.97
C ALA A 61 -28.84 -13.15 18.36
N TYR A 62 -27.91 -12.61 19.13
CA TYR A 62 -26.53 -12.37 18.68
C TYR A 62 -25.76 -13.69 18.52
N LEU A 63 -25.84 -14.59 19.51
CA LEU A 63 -25.19 -15.89 19.43
C LEU A 63 -25.74 -16.76 18.29
N GLU A 64 -27.06 -16.75 18.11
CA GLU A 64 -27.72 -17.43 16.99
C GLU A 64 -27.18 -16.89 15.65
N ARG A 65 -27.15 -15.56 15.46
CA ARG A 65 -26.58 -14.94 14.25
C ARG A 65 -25.11 -15.28 14.02
N ALA A 66 -24.31 -15.37 15.07
CA ALA A 66 -22.90 -15.75 14.95
C ALA A 66 -22.77 -17.22 14.49
N LYS A 67 -23.52 -18.14 15.12
CA LYS A 67 -23.57 -19.56 14.75
C LYS A 67 -24.04 -19.75 13.31
N GLU A 68 -25.13 -19.07 12.92
CA GLU A 68 -25.65 -19.09 11.55
C GLU A 68 -24.62 -18.63 10.52
N HIS A 69 -23.86 -17.58 10.85
CA HIS A 69 -22.80 -17.08 9.97
C HIS A 69 -21.66 -18.10 9.83
N ASP A 70 -21.24 -18.73 10.91
CA ASP A 70 -20.18 -19.75 10.87
C ASP A 70 -20.62 -20.99 10.07
N GLU A 71 -21.87 -21.42 10.24
CA GLU A 71 -22.47 -22.49 9.43
C GLU A 71 -22.59 -22.11 7.96
N PHE A 72 -22.99 -20.86 7.67
CA PHE A 72 -23.02 -20.31 6.32
C PHE A 72 -21.64 -20.34 5.67
N MET A 73 -20.59 -19.86 6.35
CA MET A 73 -19.23 -19.85 5.83
C MET A 73 -18.72 -21.28 5.55
N LYS A 74 -18.97 -22.23 6.46
CA LYS A 74 -18.64 -23.66 6.25
C LYS A 74 -19.32 -24.23 5.03
N ARG A 75 -20.61 -23.93 4.84
CA ARG A 75 -21.37 -24.36 3.67
C ARG A 75 -20.79 -23.78 2.39
N GLN A 76 -20.49 -22.48 2.36
CA GLN A 76 -19.89 -21.82 1.18
C GLN A 76 -18.50 -22.39 0.85
N GLN A 77 -17.69 -22.72 1.86
CA GLN A 77 -16.38 -23.33 1.66
C GLN A 77 -16.50 -24.73 1.03
N PHE A 78 -17.47 -25.51 1.51
CA PHE A 78 -17.79 -26.82 0.94
C PHE A 78 -18.28 -26.73 -0.51
N GLU A 79 -19.23 -25.82 -0.79
CA GLU A 79 -19.74 -25.57 -2.14
C GLU A 79 -18.63 -25.10 -3.10
N TYR A 80 -17.73 -24.21 -2.64
CA TYR A 80 -16.57 -23.76 -3.41
C TYR A 80 -15.62 -24.92 -3.73
N ASN A 81 -15.29 -25.77 -2.76
CA ASN A 81 -14.39 -26.91 -2.98
C ASN A 81 -14.97 -27.93 -3.98
N ILE A 82 -16.27 -28.20 -3.91
CA ILE A 82 -16.97 -29.04 -4.87
C ILE A 82 -16.97 -28.39 -6.25
N GLY A 83 -17.37 -27.12 -6.33
CA GLY A 83 -17.39 -26.36 -7.58
C GLY A 83 -16.01 -26.31 -8.25
N LYS A 84 -14.94 -26.17 -7.46
CA LYS A 84 -13.56 -26.16 -7.95
C LYS A 84 -13.20 -27.48 -8.63
N ARG A 85 -13.58 -28.61 -8.04
CA ARG A 85 -13.38 -29.95 -8.62
C ARG A 85 -14.19 -30.14 -9.90
N HIS A 86 -15.43 -29.66 -9.94
CA HIS A 86 -16.24 -29.69 -11.16
C HIS A 86 -15.65 -28.82 -12.27
N LEU A 87 -15.15 -27.64 -11.94
CA LEU A 87 -14.52 -26.74 -12.88
C LEU A 87 -13.26 -27.38 -13.49
N ALA A 88 -12.40 -27.99 -12.66
CA ALA A 88 -11.23 -28.72 -13.13
C ALA A 88 -11.64 -29.87 -14.10
N ASN A 89 -12.67 -30.64 -13.76
CA ASN A 89 -13.18 -31.71 -14.62
C ASN A 89 -13.72 -31.17 -15.97
N MET A 90 -14.44 -30.04 -15.97
CA MET A 90 -14.91 -29.40 -17.21
C MET A 90 -13.76 -28.92 -18.11
N MET A 91 -12.67 -28.44 -17.50
CA MET A 91 -11.49 -27.98 -18.23
C MET A 91 -10.52 -29.12 -18.59
N GLY A 92 -10.72 -30.32 -18.06
CA GLY A 92 -9.83 -31.48 -18.26
C GLY A 92 -8.51 -31.38 -17.47
N GLU A 93 -8.48 -30.64 -16.37
CA GLU A 93 -7.30 -30.41 -15.53
C GLU A 93 -7.37 -31.23 -14.23
N ASP A 94 -6.21 -31.47 -13.60
CA ASP A 94 -6.12 -32.19 -12.33
C ASP A 94 -6.68 -31.35 -11.16
N PRO A 95 -7.69 -31.82 -10.41
CA PRO A 95 -8.35 -31.01 -9.38
C PRO A 95 -7.46 -30.55 -8.21
N GLU A 96 -6.43 -31.33 -7.89
CA GLU A 96 -5.53 -31.06 -6.76
C GLU A 96 -4.47 -30.00 -7.11
N LEU A 97 -4.00 -29.98 -8.36
CA LEU A 97 -3.03 -28.98 -8.85
C LEU A 97 -3.70 -27.68 -9.31
N PHE A 98 -5.03 -27.66 -9.41
CA PHE A 98 -5.81 -26.54 -9.91
C PHE A 98 -5.66 -25.30 -9.00
N THR A 99 -4.97 -24.25 -9.47
CA THR A 99 -4.73 -23.04 -8.69
C THR A 99 -5.84 -22.00 -8.88
N GLN A 100 -5.89 -20.98 -8.02
CA GLN A 100 -6.87 -19.89 -8.16
C GLN A 100 -6.73 -19.12 -9.49
N LYS A 101 -5.52 -19.07 -10.08
CA LYS A 101 -5.32 -18.43 -11.39
C LYS A 101 -5.96 -19.23 -12.52
N ASP A 102 -5.98 -20.56 -12.40
CA ASP A 102 -6.58 -21.45 -13.38
C ASP A 102 -8.11 -21.41 -13.28
N VAL A 103 -8.64 -21.28 -12.05
CA VAL A 103 -10.07 -20.97 -11.80
C VAL A 103 -10.47 -19.68 -12.51
N GLU A 104 -9.72 -18.59 -12.30
CA GLU A 104 -10.03 -17.28 -12.91
C GLU A 104 -9.97 -17.35 -14.44
N ARG A 105 -8.97 -18.02 -15.01
CA ARG A 105 -8.85 -18.23 -16.47
C ARG A 105 -10.01 -19.05 -17.02
N ALA A 106 -10.39 -20.13 -16.35
CA ALA A 106 -11.50 -20.99 -16.76
C ALA A 106 -12.82 -20.22 -16.75
N ILE A 107 -13.05 -19.37 -15.74
CA ILE A 107 -14.26 -18.54 -15.64
C ILE A 107 -14.29 -17.46 -16.72
N GLU A 108 -13.16 -16.81 -16.99
CA GLU A 108 -13.07 -15.84 -18.08
C GLU A 108 -13.39 -16.48 -19.44
N TYR A 109 -13.00 -17.73 -19.64
CA TYR A 109 -13.31 -18.50 -20.85
C TYR A 109 -14.78 -18.95 -20.91
N LEU A 110 -15.32 -19.53 -19.84
CA LEU A 110 -16.68 -20.05 -19.80
C LEU A 110 -17.75 -18.95 -19.77
N PHE A 111 -17.45 -17.85 -19.08
CA PHE A 111 -18.36 -16.71 -18.89
C PHE A 111 -17.68 -15.40 -19.32
N PRO A 112 -17.45 -15.21 -20.63
CA PRO A 112 -16.76 -14.03 -21.13
C PRO A 112 -17.60 -12.78 -20.89
N SER A 113 -17.07 -11.88 -20.05
CA SER A 113 -17.72 -10.61 -19.70
C SER A 113 -16.91 -9.43 -20.22
N GLY A 114 -17.52 -8.61 -21.08
CA GLY A 114 -16.96 -7.35 -21.58
C GLY A 114 -17.06 -6.16 -20.61
N ILE A 115 -17.45 -6.38 -19.34
CA ILE A 115 -17.60 -5.32 -18.35
C ILE A 115 -16.22 -4.71 -18.02
N TYR A 116 -16.14 -3.37 -18.07
CA TYR A 116 -14.88 -2.65 -17.83
C TYR A 116 -14.37 -2.79 -16.40
N ASP A 117 -15.26 -2.77 -15.41
CA ASP A 117 -14.89 -2.97 -14.01
C ASP A 117 -14.65 -4.45 -13.72
N PRO A 118 -13.43 -4.87 -13.33
CA PRO A 118 -13.13 -6.26 -13.00
C PRO A 118 -13.95 -6.81 -11.84
N ALA A 119 -14.35 -5.97 -10.87
CA ALA A 119 -15.08 -6.42 -9.69
C ALA A 119 -16.53 -6.85 -10.00
N ALA A 120 -17.11 -6.34 -11.09
CA ALA A 120 -18.46 -6.68 -11.54
C ALA A 120 -18.50 -7.89 -12.48
N ARG A 121 -17.33 -8.46 -12.82
CA ARG A 121 -17.25 -9.66 -13.66
C ARG A 121 -17.62 -10.90 -12.85
N PRO A 122 -18.10 -11.97 -13.52
CA PRO A 122 -18.23 -13.27 -12.88
C PRO A 122 -16.90 -13.68 -12.26
N SER A 123 -16.91 -14.06 -10.99
CA SER A 123 -15.73 -14.55 -10.29
C SER A 123 -16.12 -15.65 -9.30
N MET A 124 -15.24 -16.64 -9.16
CA MET A 124 -15.33 -17.68 -8.15
C MET A 124 -14.05 -17.62 -7.34
N ARG A 125 -14.19 -17.27 -6.07
CA ARG A 125 -13.08 -17.11 -5.13
C ARG A 125 -13.40 -17.84 -3.82
N PRO A 126 -12.38 -18.16 -3.02
CA PRO A 126 -12.60 -18.65 -1.67
C PRO A 126 -13.55 -17.72 -0.89
N PRO A 127 -14.49 -18.25 -0.11
CA PRO A 127 -15.45 -17.43 0.64
C PRO A 127 -14.81 -16.40 1.56
N GLU A 128 -13.60 -16.67 2.07
CA GLU A 128 -12.82 -15.77 2.91
C GLU A 128 -12.44 -14.46 2.20
N ASP A 129 -12.23 -14.50 0.88
CA ASP A 129 -11.90 -13.32 0.07
C ASP A 129 -13.15 -12.56 -0.40
N VAL A 130 -14.29 -13.24 -0.48
CA VAL A 130 -15.54 -12.69 -1.01
C VAL A 130 -16.34 -11.99 0.10
N PHE A 131 -16.46 -12.65 1.25
CA PHE A 131 -17.23 -12.13 2.37
C PHE A 131 -16.31 -11.34 3.31
N PRO A 132 -16.75 -10.17 3.82
CA PRO A 132 -15.94 -9.41 4.76
C PRO A 132 -15.78 -10.19 6.06
N ALA A 133 -14.57 -10.17 6.63
CA ALA A 133 -14.30 -10.74 7.94
C ALA A 133 -15.24 -10.14 8.99
N ARG A 134 -15.78 -10.98 9.86
CA ARG A 134 -16.61 -10.60 11.00
C ARG A 134 -15.99 -11.12 12.27
N LYS A 135 -16.23 -10.40 13.37
CA LYS A 135 -15.82 -10.85 14.69
C LYS A 135 -16.58 -12.13 15.06
N ALA A 136 -15.88 -13.05 15.69
CA ALA A 136 -16.51 -14.16 16.39
C ALA A 136 -17.39 -13.65 17.54
N ALA A 137 -18.22 -14.53 18.10
CA ALA A 137 -19.00 -14.21 19.29
C ALA A 137 -18.07 -13.71 20.42
N GLU A 138 -18.37 -12.53 20.97
CA GLU A 138 -17.52 -11.88 21.98
C GLU A 138 -17.77 -12.38 23.41
N PHE A 139 -18.78 -13.22 23.63
CA PHE A 139 -19.20 -13.72 24.95
C PHE A 139 -19.76 -15.14 24.92
N ASP A 140 -19.71 -15.79 26.08
CA ASP A 140 -20.26 -17.12 26.32
C ASP A 140 -21.80 -17.13 26.35
N GLU A 141 -22.38 -18.33 26.27
CA GLU A 141 -23.81 -18.57 26.52
C GLU A 141 -24.24 -18.05 27.91
N ALA A 142 -23.34 -18.05 28.90
CA ALA A 142 -23.64 -17.56 30.24
C ALA A 142 -23.76 -16.02 30.36
N GLY A 143 -23.38 -15.27 29.33
CA GLY A 143 -23.37 -13.82 29.38
C GLY A 143 -22.00 -13.16 29.53
N ARG A 144 -20.95 -13.96 29.70
CA ARG A 144 -19.61 -13.48 30.10
C ARG A 144 -18.77 -13.15 28.86
N PRO A 145 -18.26 -11.92 28.72
CA PRO A 145 -17.32 -11.60 27.64
C PRO A 145 -16.03 -12.40 27.74
N HIS A 146 -15.51 -12.84 26.60
CA HIS A 146 -14.21 -13.54 26.52
C HIS A 146 -13.03 -12.59 26.78
N HIS A 147 -13.18 -11.32 26.40
CA HIS A 147 -12.12 -10.32 26.49
C HIS A 147 -12.38 -9.31 27.62
N CYS A 148 -11.34 -8.97 28.39
CA CYS A 148 -11.46 -8.02 29.51
C CYS A 148 -11.83 -6.59 29.05
N LEU A 149 -11.32 -6.15 27.90
CA LEU A 149 -11.61 -4.83 27.31
C LEU A 149 -12.92 -4.79 26.52
N PHE A 150 -13.80 -5.78 26.62
CA PHE A 150 -15.07 -5.82 25.89
C PHE A 150 -15.90 -4.55 26.08
N TYR A 151 -16.00 -4.05 27.31
CA TYR A 151 -16.82 -2.87 27.64
C TYR A 151 -16.26 -1.53 27.12
N THR A 152 -15.10 -1.53 26.46
CA THR A 152 -14.58 -0.36 25.74
C THR A 152 -15.26 -0.15 24.38
N GLY A 153 -16.00 -1.16 23.89
CA GLY A 153 -16.64 -1.17 22.57
C GLY A 153 -15.70 -1.55 21.41
N LYS A 154 -14.38 -1.37 21.58
CA LYS A 154 -13.34 -1.73 20.59
C LYS A 154 -12.25 -2.57 21.24
N PRO A 155 -12.57 -3.80 21.69
CA PRO A 155 -11.64 -4.63 22.45
C PRO A 155 -10.33 -4.89 21.72
N ASN A 156 -10.32 -5.13 20.41
CA ASN A 156 -9.11 -5.48 19.67
C ASN A 156 -8.17 -4.28 19.52
N PHE A 157 -8.70 -3.10 19.22
CA PHE A 157 -7.92 -1.87 19.11
C PHE A 157 -7.28 -1.47 20.44
N PHE A 158 -8.05 -1.46 21.53
CA PHE A 158 -7.51 -1.10 22.83
C PHE A 158 -6.57 -2.17 23.40
N LYS A 159 -6.80 -3.46 23.07
CA LYS A 159 -5.85 -4.53 23.38
C LYS A 159 -4.50 -4.26 22.70
N LEU A 160 -4.51 -3.93 21.41
CA LEU A 160 -3.30 -3.58 20.68
C LEU A 160 -2.54 -2.43 21.34
N LEU A 161 -3.25 -1.37 21.78
CA LEU A 161 -2.62 -0.24 22.46
C LEU A 161 -2.07 -0.63 23.83
N HIS A 162 -2.78 -1.49 24.55
CA HIS A 162 -2.34 -2.01 25.84
C HIS A 162 -1.08 -2.87 25.68
N ASP A 163 -1.06 -3.81 24.73
CA ASP A 163 0.09 -4.66 24.42
C ASP A 163 1.31 -3.78 24.03
N ALA A 164 1.09 -2.74 23.22
CA ALA A 164 2.15 -1.80 22.85
C ALA A 164 2.68 -1.00 24.06
N ALA A 165 1.80 -0.55 24.95
CA ALA A 165 2.18 0.13 26.18
C ALA A 165 2.95 -0.80 27.14
N ASP A 166 2.56 -2.07 27.23
CA ASP A 166 3.24 -3.08 28.02
C ASP A 166 4.65 -3.36 27.46
N HIS A 167 4.79 -3.45 26.13
CA HIS A 167 6.10 -3.55 25.49
C HIS A 167 6.98 -2.33 25.76
N LEU A 168 6.43 -1.12 25.73
CA LEU A 168 7.16 0.11 26.12
C LEU A 168 7.65 0.02 27.57
N GLN A 169 6.80 -0.39 28.51
CA GLN A 169 7.20 -0.54 29.92
C GLN A 169 8.26 -1.63 30.11
N GLN A 170 8.15 -2.75 29.40
CA GLN A 170 9.14 -3.82 29.44
C GLN A 170 10.50 -3.36 28.89
N LEU A 171 10.51 -2.55 27.84
CA LEU A 171 11.74 -1.93 27.31
C LEU A 171 12.38 -0.98 28.31
N TYR A 172 11.61 -0.09 28.95
CA TYR A 172 12.16 0.80 29.99
C TYR A 172 12.76 0.02 31.16
N LYS A 173 12.06 -1.02 31.64
CA LYS A 173 12.58 -1.90 32.71
C LYS A 173 13.88 -2.58 32.30
N TYR A 174 13.99 -2.98 31.03
CA TYR A 174 15.19 -3.61 30.51
C TYR A 174 16.35 -2.61 30.38
N GLU A 175 16.07 -1.41 29.87
CA GLU A 175 17.03 -0.31 29.79
C GLU A 175 17.60 0.00 31.18
N ASP A 176 16.74 0.15 32.19
CA ASP A 176 17.16 0.35 33.59
C ASP A 176 18.06 -0.78 34.11
N GLN A 177 17.76 -2.03 33.76
CA GLN A 177 18.59 -3.19 34.14
C GLN A 177 19.96 -3.16 33.47
N VAL A 178 20.03 -2.78 32.20
CA VAL A 178 21.29 -2.67 31.45
C VAL A 178 22.15 -1.55 32.00
N ILE A 179 21.54 -0.39 32.30
CA ILE A 179 22.21 0.74 32.94
C ILE A 179 22.79 0.33 34.31
N ARG A 180 22.01 -0.39 35.14
CA ARG A 180 22.49 -0.90 36.44
C ARG A 180 23.67 -1.86 36.28
N LYS A 181 23.66 -2.68 35.23
CA LYS A 181 24.75 -3.63 34.91
C LYS A 181 25.95 -2.94 34.24
N LYS A 182 25.88 -1.64 33.93
CA LYS A 182 26.89 -0.88 33.18
C LYS A 182 27.30 -1.55 31.86
N ALA A 183 26.41 -2.34 31.26
CA ALA A 183 26.68 -2.97 29.98
C ALA A 183 26.44 -1.96 28.85
N THR A 184 27.32 -1.94 27.86
CA THR A 184 27.18 -1.07 26.69
C THR A 184 26.11 -1.64 25.74
N PRO A 185 25.23 -0.81 25.15
CA PRO A 185 24.32 -1.25 24.10
C PRO A 185 25.07 -1.85 22.91
N ASP A 186 24.60 -2.99 22.39
CA ASP A 186 25.17 -3.62 21.19
C ASP A 186 24.90 -2.75 19.94
N PRO A 187 25.94 -2.31 19.20
CA PRO A 187 25.77 -1.44 18.03
C PRO A 187 24.96 -2.05 16.88
N ASN A 188 24.95 -3.39 16.77
CA ASN A 188 24.24 -4.13 15.73
C ASN A 188 22.75 -4.37 16.04
N GLY A 189 22.26 -3.96 17.22
CA GLY A 189 20.88 -4.18 17.65
C GLY A 189 19.85 -3.18 17.11
N ASN A 190 20.25 -2.18 16.31
CA ASN A 190 19.33 -1.15 15.84
C ASN A 190 18.44 -1.67 14.69
N LEU A 191 17.12 -1.62 14.89
CA LEU A 191 16.13 -2.07 13.92
C LEU A 191 16.11 -1.11 12.71
N GLN A 192 16.59 -1.59 11.56
CA GLN A 192 16.56 -0.84 10.31
C GLN A 192 15.18 -0.96 9.67
N LEU A 193 14.37 0.09 9.77
CA LEU A 193 13.01 0.13 9.20
C LEU A 193 12.96 0.77 7.81
N GLY A 194 14.12 1.16 7.27
CA GLY A 194 14.25 1.73 5.93
C GLY A 194 13.67 0.79 4.87
N GLY A 195 12.70 1.29 4.08
CA GLY A 195 12.00 0.48 3.09
C GLY A 195 10.74 -0.22 3.59
N SER A 196 10.25 0.10 4.79
CA SER A 196 8.94 -0.34 5.29
C SER A 196 8.09 0.85 5.74
N MET A 197 6.78 0.75 5.59
CA MET A 197 5.81 1.76 6.05
C MET A 197 4.80 1.14 7.02
N TRP A 198 4.21 1.98 7.87
CA TRP A 198 3.11 1.54 8.73
C TRP A 198 1.88 1.16 7.89
N VAL A 199 1.14 0.16 8.37
CA VAL A 199 -0.14 -0.26 7.78
C VAL A 199 -1.13 0.91 7.75
N ASN A 200 -1.82 1.09 6.62
CA ASN A 200 -2.83 2.16 6.46
C ASN A 200 -4.05 1.94 7.38
N LYS A 201 -4.84 2.99 7.61
CA LYS A 201 -6.07 2.92 8.42
C LYS A 201 -7.00 1.79 8.00
N ASP A 202 -7.40 1.73 6.74
CA ASP A 202 -8.34 0.71 6.22
C ASP A 202 -7.80 -0.71 6.42
N GLN A 203 -6.49 -0.86 6.29
CA GLN A 203 -5.82 -2.15 6.47
C GLN A 203 -5.76 -2.53 7.95
N LEU A 204 -5.57 -1.56 8.85
CA LEU A 204 -5.63 -1.78 10.29
C LEU A 204 -7.06 -2.16 10.73
N GLU A 205 -8.09 -1.54 10.15
CA GLU A 205 -9.49 -1.91 10.37
C GLU A 205 -9.77 -3.34 9.92
N GLN A 206 -9.23 -3.75 8.77
CA GLN A 206 -9.33 -5.14 8.28
C GLN A 206 -8.63 -6.13 9.21
N LEU A 207 -7.44 -5.79 9.71
CA LEU A 207 -6.68 -6.65 10.63
C LEU A 207 -7.39 -6.82 11.98
N LEU A 208 -7.98 -5.75 12.52
CA LEU A 208 -8.64 -5.77 13.83
C LEU A 208 -10.12 -6.16 13.75
N VAL A 209 -10.71 -6.12 12.56
CA VAL A 209 -12.15 -6.30 12.31
C VAL A 209 -12.98 -5.31 13.15
N GLU A 210 -12.48 -4.07 13.24
CA GLU A 210 -13.07 -2.98 14.01
C GLU A 210 -12.97 -1.67 13.23
N LYS A 211 -13.97 -0.80 13.39
CA LYS A 211 -13.94 0.55 12.80
C LYS A 211 -13.12 1.48 13.66
N ILE A 212 -12.25 2.28 13.04
CA ILE A 212 -11.29 3.13 13.72
C ILE A 212 -11.49 4.58 13.27
N SER A 213 -11.36 5.52 14.20
CA SER A 213 -11.37 6.96 13.89
C SER A 213 -9.99 7.42 13.42
N ASP A 214 -9.91 8.50 12.65
CA ASP A 214 -8.61 9.03 12.20
C ASP A 214 -7.72 9.41 13.39
N LEU A 215 -8.32 10.00 14.43
CA LEU A 215 -7.62 10.34 15.68
C LEU A 215 -7.06 9.09 16.40
N GLU A 216 -7.82 8.00 16.42
CA GLU A 216 -7.40 6.74 17.04
C GLU A 216 -6.23 6.13 16.26
N TYR A 217 -6.28 6.19 14.93
CA TYR A 217 -5.19 5.74 14.07
C TYR A 217 -3.92 6.59 14.24
N ASP A 218 -4.05 7.90 14.41
CA ASP A 218 -2.90 8.76 14.70
C ASP A 218 -2.30 8.48 16.09
N ASN A 219 -3.14 8.22 17.10
CA ASN A 219 -2.66 7.76 18.41
C ASN A 219 -1.88 6.45 18.30
N PHE A 220 -2.37 5.50 17.51
CA PHE A 220 -1.67 4.26 17.21
C PHE A 220 -0.30 4.51 16.58
N LYS A 221 -0.19 5.38 15.58
CA LYS A 221 1.09 5.75 14.98
C LYS A 221 2.05 6.32 16.02
N VAL A 222 1.60 7.26 16.85
CA VAL A 222 2.43 7.89 17.88
C VAL A 222 3.00 6.84 18.84
N VAL A 223 2.17 5.90 19.30
CA VAL A 223 2.61 4.81 20.19
C VAL A 223 3.64 3.91 19.49
N MET A 224 3.40 3.56 18.24
CA MET A 224 4.28 2.70 17.46
C MET A 224 5.61 3.37 17.10
N GLU A 225 5.59 4.65 16.72
CA GLU A 225 6.79 5.46 16.52
C GLU A 225 7.58 5.61 17.82
N ARG A 226 6.89 5.79 18.95
CA ARG A 226 7.53 5.81 20.26
C ARG A 226 8.23 4.49 20.56
N LEU A 227 7.59 3.35 20.31
CA LEU A 227 8.17 2.02 20.53
C LEU A 227 9.43 1.81 19.69
N VAL A 228 9.40 2.22 18.42
CA VAL A 228 10.56 2.17 17.53
C VAL A 228 11.70 3.08 18.01
N SER A 229 11.38 4.26 18.54
CA SER A 229 12.38 5.25 18.98
C SER A 229 13.20 4.82 20.21
N LEU A 230 12.71 3.83 20.98
CA LEU A 230 13.40 3.36 22.18
C LEU A 230 14.63 2.51 21.86
N PRO A 231 15.65 2.55 22.73
CA PRO A 231 16.76 1.62 22.64
C PRO A 231 16.25 0.18 22.87
N TYR A 232 16.90 -0.79 22.22
CA TYR A 232 16.56 -2.23 22.30
C TYR A 232 15.20 -2.64 21.71
N SER A 233 14.59 -1.81 20.86
CA SER A 233 13.32 -2.10 20.18
C SER A 233 13.31 -3.41 19.35
N TYR A 234 14.49 -3.92 18.96
CA TYR A 234 14.64 -5.20 18.25
C TYR A 234 14.05 -6.41 18.98
N ARG A 235 13.92 -6.38 20.31
CA ARG A 235 13.31 -7.49 21.06
C ARG A 235 11.84 -7.71 20.72
N TYR A 236 11.14 -6.65 20.31
CA TYR A 236 9.74 -6.69 19.89
C TYR A 236 9.60 -6.50 18.38
N LYS A 237 10.62 -6.92 17.62
CA LYS A 237 10.62 -6.87 16.16
C LYS A 237 9.40 -7.58 15.58
N ASP A 238 9.09 -8.78 16.05
CA ASP A 238 7.94 -9.57 15.58
C ASP A 238 6.60 -8.84 15.77
N PHE A 239 6.48 -8.05 16.84
CA PHE A 239 5.29 -7.23 17.09
C PHE A 239 5.22 -6.04 16.12
N ILE A 240 6.34 -5.34 15.93
CA ILE A 240 6.43 -4.20 15.00
C ILE A 240 6.18 -4.64 13.56
N GLU A 241 6.77 -5.76 13.14
CA GLU A 241 6.69 -6.26 11.77
C GLU A 241 5.27 -6.66 11.36
N LYS A 242 4.43 -7.14 12.29
CA LYS A 242 2.99 -7.40 12.04
C LYS A 242 2.26 -6.16 11.51
N PHE A 243 2.69 -4.97 11.93
CA PHE A 243 2.09 -3.69 11.53
C PHE A 243 2.91 -2.91 10.52
N ARG A 244 3.92 -3.53 9.91
CA ARG A 244 4.73 -2.94 8.85
C ARG A 244 4.46 -3.64 7.53
N LYS A 245 4.46 -2.86 6.45
CA LYS A 245 4.44 -3.38 5.09
C LYS A 245 5.71 -2.94 4.38
N PRO A 246 6.34 -3.80 3.56
CA PRO A 246 7.45 -3.37 2.72
C PRO A 246 6.95 -2.28 1.77
N LEU A 247 7.62 -1.13 1.78
CA LEU A 247 7.41 -0.10 0.78
C LEU A 247 7.95 -0.69 -0.53
N ALA A 248 7.06 -0.97 -1.47
CA ALA A 248 7.46 -1.32 -2.82
C ALA A 248 8.17 -0.09 -3.44
N VAL A 249 9.48 0.00 -3.27
CA VAL A 249 10.28 0.99 -3.97
C VAL A 249 10.20 0.61 -5.43
N GLN A 250 9.38 1.33 -6.20
CA GLN A 250 9.45 1.30 -7.66
C GLN A 250 10.80 1.92 -8.03
N LYS A 251 11.87 1.14 -7.93
CA LYS A 251 13.11 1.47 -8.64
C LYS A 251 12.73 1.38 -10.10
N PHE A 252 12.60 2.52 -10.77
CA PHE A 252 12.64 2.57 -12.23
C PHE A 252 14.05 2.19 -12.66
N ALA A 253 14.43 0.93 -12.42
CA ALA A 253 15.61 0.35 -13.02
C ALA A 253 15.28 0.25 -14.50
N LEU A 254 15.76 1.23 -15.27
CA LEU A 254 15.68 1.19 -16.72
C LEU A 254 16.50 -0.02 -17.14
N GLU A 255 15.82 -1.08 -17.60
CA GLU A 255 16.49 -2.21 -18.20
C GLU A 255 17.27 -1.71 -19.43
N ILE A 256 18.58 -1.93 -19.42
CA ILE A 256 19.47 -1.57 -20.52
C ILE A 256 19.44 -2.75 -21.50
N PRO A 257 18.87 -2.60 -22.70
CA PRO A 257 18.84 -3.65 -23.69
C PRO A 257 20.27 -3.95 -24.13
N LYS A 258 20.58 -5.24 -24.30
CA LYS A 258 21.87 -5.65 -24.87
C LYS A 258 21.88 -5.28 -26.36
N PRO A 259 22.98 -4.70 -26.89
CA PRO A 259 23.08 -4.39 -28.30
C PRO A 259 23.16 -5.67 -29.14
N ASN A 260 22.50 -5.65 -30.30
CA ASN A 260 22.65 -6.67 -31.33
C ASN A 260 23.84 -6.33 -32.24
N TYR A 261 24.31 -7.28 -33.03
CA TYR A 261 25.42 -7.06 -33.98
C TYR A 261 24.95 -7.29 -35.41
N ASP A 262 25.30 -6.38 -36.31
CA ASP A 262 25.05 -6.50 -37.75
C ASP A 262 26.01 -7.51 -38.41
N GLU A 263 25.75 -7.86 -39.68
CA GLU A 263 26.66 -8.66 -40.53
C GLU A 263 28.07 -8.02 -40.65
N GLU A 264 28.14 -6.70 -40.54
CA GLU A 264 29.38 -5.92 -40.51
C GLU A 264 30.06 -5.89 -39.12
N GLY A 265 29.49 -6.57 -38.12
CA GLY A 265 30.00 -6.60 -36.75
C GLY A 265 29.75 -5.33 -35.93
N ARG A 266 28.96 -4.38 -36.44
CA ARG A 266 28.61 -3.14 -35.72
C ARG A 266 27.52 -3.40 -34.70
N ALA A 267 27.66 -2.83 -33.52
CA ALA A 267 26.64 -2.92 -32.48
C ALA A 267 25.48 -1.99 -32.81
N TYR A 268 24.26 -2.49 -32.85
CA TYR A 268 23.07 -1.69 -33.09
C TYR A 268 21.93 -2.00 -32.11
N ILE A 269 21.09 -0.99 -31.91
CA ILE A 269 19.87 -1.09 -31.13
C ILE A 269 18.74 -0.43 -31.87
N THR A 270 17.66 -1.16 -32.04
CA THR A 270 16.41 -0.65 -32.60
C THR A 270 15.44 -0.36 -31.46
N THR A 271 15.02 0.89 -31.38
CA THR A 271 13.95 1.33 -30.48
C THR A 271 12.65 1.40 -31.26
N TYR A 272 11.75 0.47 -30.96
CA TYR A 272 10.45 0.37 -31.61
C TYR A 272 9.42 1.29 -30.94
N GLU A 273 8.38 1.66 -31.69
CA GLU A 273 7.21 2.37 -31.18
C GLU A 273 7.52 3.71 -30.47
N CYS A 274 8.43 4.51 -31.05
CA CYS A 274 8.71 5.85 -30.56
C CYS A 274 7.52 6.78 -30.84
N LEU A 275 6.83 7.20 -29.77
CA LEU A 275 5.51 7.83 -29.88
C LEU A 275 5.46 9.23 -29.29
N ARG A 276 5.18 10.24 -30.13
CA ARG A 276 4.88 11.61 -29.69
C ARG A 276 3.67 12.18 -30.44
N LYS A 277 2.68 12.64 -29.69
CA LYS A 277 1.36 13.01 -30.21
C LYS A 277 0.79 11.88 -31.08
N LYS A 278 0.64 12.12 -32.39
CA LYS A 278 0.18 11.14 -33.38
C LYS A 278 1.32 10.57 -34.22
N ALA A 279 2.56 11.05 -34.03
CA ALA A 279 3.73 10.53 -34.71
C ALA A 279 4.18 9.24 -34.04
N ARG A 280 4.53 8.27 -34.86
CA ARG A 280 5.09 6.97 -34.49
C ARG A 280 6.31 6.70 -35.37
N GLY A 281 7.31 6.01 -34.85
CA GLY A 281 8.46 5.64 -35.64
C GLY A 281 9.42 4.75 -34.89
N ASP A 282 10.36 4.21 -35.63
CA ASP A 282 11.41 3.33 -35.14
C ASP A 282 12.76 3.99 -35.39
N VAL A 283 13.63 3.92 -34.39
CA VAL A 283 14.97 4.52 -34.45
C VAL A 283 16.01 3.45 -34.18
N THR A 284 16.85 3.21 -35.16
CA THR A 284 18.01 2.32 -35.10
C THR A 284 19.26 3.15 -34.90
N ILE A 285 20.05 2.77 -33.89
CA ILE A 285 21.31 3.43 -33.54
C ILE A 285 22.43 2.43 -33.74
N ARG A 286 23.47 2.78 -34.50
CA ARG A 286 24.63 1.92 -34.77
C ARG A 286 25.92 2.56 -34.26
N SER A 287 26.73 1.78 -33.54
CA SER A 287 28.03 2.16 -33.01
C SER A 287 29.06 1.06 -33.31
N PRO A 288 30.26 1.38 -33.83
CA PRO A 288 30.75 2.70 -34.20
C PRO A 288 30.13 3.23 -35.51
N GLY A 289 30.02 4.55 -35.63
CA GLY A 289 29.45 5.23 -36.78
C GLY A 289 30.13 6.57 -37.09
N THR A 290 29.75 7.17 -38.22
CA THR A 290 30.28 8.44 -38.75
C THR A 290 29.53 9.69 -38.29
N GLY A 291 28.37 9.54 -37.64
CA GLY A 291 27.48 10.66 -37.32
C GLY A 291 26.39 10.89 -38.37
N LYS A 292 26.20 9.95 -39.30
CA LYS A 292 25.19 10.08 -40.35
C LYS A 292 23.81 9.87 -39.75
N ILE A 293 22.91 10.83 -39.98
CA ILE A 293 21.52 10.77 -39.53
C ILE A 293 20.62 10.66 -40.77
N THR A 294 19.99 9.51 -40.94
CA THR A 294 19.02 9.24 -42.01
C THR A 294 17.61 9.16 -41.44
N ILE A 295 16.68 9.95 -41.99
CA ILE A 295 15.27 10.01 -41.61
C ILE A 295 14.44 9.73 -42.86
N ASN A 296 13.70 8.62 -42.89
CA ASN A 296 12.90 8.19 -44.05
C ASN A 296 13.70 8.21 -45.36
N LYS A 297 14.94 7.70 -45.32
CA LYS A 297 15.92 7.67 -46.43
C LYS A 297 16.41 9.05 -46.91
N LYS A 298 16.07 10.13 -46.22
CA LYS A 298 16.63 11.48 -46.43
C LYS A 298 17.58 11.84 -45.29
N ASP A 299 18.43 12.84 -45.46
CA ASP A 299 19.28 13.32 -44.37
C ASP A 299 18.48 14.16 -43.36
N ILE A 300 19.18 14.81 -42.43
CA ILE A 300 18.59 15.75 -41.45
C ILE A 300 17.79 16.90 -42.11
N THR A 301 17.99 17.14 -43.41
CA THR A 301 17.22 18.06 -44.25
C THR A 301 15.75 17.65 -44.39
N TYR A 302 15.35 16.45 -43.96
CA TYR A 302 13.95 16.04 -43.86
C TYR A 302 13.08 17.04 -43.09
N PHE A 303 13.64 17.69 -42.06
CA PHE A 303 12.99 18.78 -41.37
C PHE A 303 13.47 20.12 -41.94
N ASP A 304 12.56 20.93 -42.46
CA ASP A 304 12.92 22.29 -42.92
C ASP A 304 13.23 23.22 -41.75
N ASP A 305 12.48 23.06 -40.66
CA ASP A 305 12.56 23.88 -39.45
C ASP A 305 13.77 23.52 -38.57
N VAL A 306 14.51 24.55 -38.16
CA VAL A 306 15.73 24.43 -37.33
C VAL A 306 15.40 23.86 -35.96
N GLN A 307 14.29 24.27 -35.34
CA GLN A 307 13.89 23.77 -34.02
C GLN A 307 13.69 22.25 -34.06
N SER A 308 13.13 21.71 -35.14
CA SER A 308 12.95 20.27 -35.33
C SER A 308 14.29 19.53 -35.47
N ARG A 309 15.30 20.13 -36.12
CA ARG A 309 16.66 19.57 -36.20
C ARG A 309 17.37 19.58 -34.85
N GLU A 310 17.27 20.68 -34.10
CA GLU A 310 17.84 20.79 -32.75
C GLU A 310 17.31 19.71 -31.81
N GLN A 311 16.01 19.40 -31.89
CA GLN A 311 15.41 18.33 -31.08
C GLN A 311 16.05 16.96 -31.38
N VAL A 312 16.35 16.66 -32.64
CA VAL A 312 17.00 15.39 -33.04
C VAL A 312 18.45 15.34 -32.56
N LEU A 313 19.17 16.46 -32.65
CA LEU A 313 20.59 16.55 -32.27
C LEU A 313 20.81 16.59 -30.75
N PHE A 314 19.88 17.14 -29.98
CA PHE A 314 20.00 17.33 -28.54
C PHE A 314 20.52 16.09 -27.76
N PRO A 315 19.99 14.86 -27.92
CA PRO A 315 20.50 13.69 -27.20
C PRO A 315 21.92 13.29 -27.59
N LEU A 316 22.32 13.48 -28.86
CA LEU A 316 23.68 13.19 -29.34
C LEU A 316 24.69 14.19 -28.76
N ILE A 317 24.31 15.46 -28.70
CA ILE A 317 25.15 16.53 -28.11
C ILE A 317 25.27 16.31 -26.61
N PHE A 318 24.16 16.04 -25.91
CA PHE A 318 24.12 15.84 -24.46
C PHE A 318 25.03 14.68 -24.00
N THR A 319 25.06 13.59 -24.77
CA THR A 319 25.86 12.40 -24.44
C THR A 319 27.30 12.47 -24.97
N GLY A 320 27.67 13.50 -25.74
CA GLY A 320 28.97 13.56 -26.41
C GLY A 320 29.16 12.48 -27.49
N MET A 321 28.08 11.85 -27.96
CA MET A 321 28.09 10.80 -28.99
C MET A 321 27.88 11.33 -30.40
N GLN A 322 27.90 12.65 -30.57
CA GLN A 322 27.92 13.29 -31.88
C GLN A 322 29.13 12.78 -32.69
N ASN A 323 28.92 12.43 -33.95
CA ASN A 323 29.92 11.87 -34.87
C ASN A 323 30.51 10.49 -34.50
N ARG A 324 29.98 9.81 -33.47
CA ARG A 324 30.42 8.47 -33.06
C ARG A 324 29.43 7.36 -33.44
N VAL A 325 28.23 7.76 -33.83
CA VAL A 325 27.07 6.90 -33.93
C VAL A 325 26.29 7.29 -35.18
N ASP A 326 25.86 6.29 -35.95
CA ASP A 326 24.96 6.49 -37.07
C ASP A 326 23.52 6.22 -36.62
N VAL A 327 22.60 7.07 -37.08
CA VAL A 327 21.19 7.02 -36.68
C VAL A 327 20.33 6.84 -37.93
N GLU A 328 19.50 5.81 -37.92
CA GLU A 328 18.53 5.51 -38.96
C GLU A 328 17.13 5.55 -38.37
N CYS A 329 16.27 6.42 -38.89
CA CYS A 329 14.92 6.65 -38.38
C CYS A 329 13.89 6.38 -39.47
N ASN A 330 12.86 5.60 -39.14
CA ASN A 330 11.65 5.49 -39.94
C ASN A 330 10.48 6.07 -39.15
N VAL A 331 9.84 7.13 -39.64
CA VAL A 331 8.80 7.86 -38.90
C VAL A 331 7.61 8.18 -39.78
N GLU A 332 6.43 7.97 -39.24
CA GLU A 332 5.16 8.20 -39.91
C GLU A 332 4.12 8.88 -38.98
N GLY A 333 3.13 9.52 -39.61
CA GLY A 333 2.06 10.21 -38.91
C GLY A 333 2.49 11.48 -38.16
N GLY A 334 1.50 12.17 -37.58
CA GLY A 334 1.72 13.43 -36.87
C GLY A 334 2.13 14.59 -37.79
N GLY A 335 2.96 15.48 -37.26
CA GLY A 335 3.55 16.61 -37.99
C GLY A 335 5.00 16.80 -37.56
N PRO A 336 5.75 17.76 -38.13
CA PRO A 336 7.22 17.81 -38.02
C PRO A 336 7.72 17.87 -36.57
N SER A 337 7.16 18.75 -35.74
CA SER A 337 7.47 18.84 -34.29
C SER A 337 7.09 17.59 -33.49
N GLY A 338 6.08 16.84 -33.94
CA GLY A 338 5.71 15.55 -33.36
C GLY A 338 6.73 14.48 -33.72
N GLN A 339 7.13 14.42 -34.99
CA GLN A 339 8.08 13.46 -35.51
C GLN A 339 9.49 13.68 -34.94
N SER A 340 10.02 14.90 -34.97
CA SER A 340 11.34 15.22 -34.40
C SER A 340 11.44 14.87 -32.93
N GLY A 341 10.37 15.12 -32.16
CA GLY A 341 10.34 14.75 -30.76
C GLY A 341 10.12 13.26 -30.49
N ALA A 342 9.56 12.49 -31.42
CA ALA A 342 9.52 11.02 -31.36
C ALA A 342 10.92 10.45 -31.63
N ILE A 343 11.59 10.95 -32.67
CA ILE A 343 12.99 10.61 -33.00
C ILE A 343 13.91 10.91 -31.83
N ARG A 344 13.82 12.11 -31.25
CA ARG A 344 14.60 12.51 -30.07
C ARG A 344 14.52 11.48 -28.95
N TRP A 345 13.31 11.00 -28.66
CA TRP A 345 13.09 10.01 -27.61
C TRP A 345 13.66 8.64 -28.00
N GLY A 346 13.49 8.20 -29.25
CA GLY A 346 14.11 6.98 -29.77
C GLY A 346 15.64 7.00 -29.73
N ILE A 347 16.25 8.11 -30.18
CA ILE A 347 17.71 8.32 -30.09
C ILE A 347 18.16 8.23 -28.62
N ALA A 348 17.52 8.96 -27.72
CA ALA A 348 17.86 8.92 -26.30
C ALA A 348 17.70 7.51 -25.70
N TRP A 349 16.65 6.78 -26.09
CA TRP A 349 16.41 5.42 -25.62
C TRP A 349 17.43 4.42 -26.15
N GLY A 350 17.85 4.52 -27.40
CA GLY A 350 18.85 3.60 -27.96
C GLY A 350 20.27 3.90 -27.47
N LEU A 351 20.60 5.17 -27.19
CA LEU A 351 21.92 5.57 -26.67
C LEU A 351 22.21 4.98 -25.29
N ARG A 352 21.19 4.51 -24.56
CA ARG A 352 21.36 4.02 -23.18
C ARG A 352 22.36 2.88 -23.03
N SER A 353 22.54 2.07 -24.07
CA SER A 353 23.41 0.90 -24.01
C SER A 353 24.84 1.21 -24.44
N PHE A 354 25.08 2.40 -24.96
CA PHE A 354 26.39 2.87 -25.41
C PHE A 354 27.00 3.89 -24.44
N VAL A 355 26.37 4.10 -23.28
CA VAL A 355 26.65 5.20 -22.36
C VAL A 355 26.73 4.67 -20.92
N ASP A 356 27.58 5.31 -20.11
CA ASP A 356 27.79 4.95 -18.70
C ASP A 356 26.56 5.21 -17.82
N LYS A 357 26.48 4.49 -16.69
CA LYS A 357 25.36 4.57 -15.75
C LYS A 357 25.13 5.98 -15.18
N ASP A 358 26.18 6.76 -14.97
CA ASP A 358 26.06 8.11 -14.41
C ASP A 358 25.43 9.07 -15.44
N MET A 359 25.83 8.96 -16.70
CA MET A 359 25.25 9.72 -17.80
C MET A 359 23.79 9.31 -18.03
N LEU A 360 23.40 8.05 -17.84
CA LEU A 360 21.99 7.64 -17.85
C LEU A 360 21.14 8.39 -16.81
N GLN A 361 21.66 8.57 -15.60
CA GLN A 361 20.96 9.35 -14.57
C GLN A 361 20.83 10.82 -14.99
N GLN A 362 21.88 11.39 -15.59
CA GLN A 362 21.83 12.75 -16.13
C GLN A 362 20.79 12.88 -17.26
N MET A 363 20.72 11.92 -18.19
CA MET A 363 19.71 11.87 -19.25
C MET A 363 18.29 11.76 -18.68
N GLN A 364 18.12 10.99 -17.59
CA GLN A 364 16.84 10.85 -16.91
C GLN A 364 16.41 12.19 -16.28
N VAL A 365 17.31 12.87 -15.58
CA VAL A 365 17.06 14.19 -14.97
C VAL A 365 16.79 15.24 -16.05
N ALA A 366 17.49 15.18 -17.18
CA ALA A 366 17.26 16.04 -18.34
C ALA A 366 15.92 15.76 -19.07
N GLY A 367 15.19 14.70 -18.68
CA GLY A 367 13.91 14.33 -19.28
C GLY A 367 14.00 13.75 -20.69
N LEU A 368 15.18 13.28 -21.11
CA LEU A 368 15.40 12.65 -22.41
C LEU A 368 14.75 11.26 -22.49
N LEU A 369 14.77 10.52 -21.39
CA LEU A 369 14.25 9.16 -21.29
C LEU A 369 12.75 9.12 -20.98
N THR A 370 12.15 10.24 -20.60
CA THR A 370 10.72 10.34 -20.25
C THR A 370 9.87 10.58 -21.50
N ARG A 371 8.87 9.72 -21.71
CA ARG A 371 7.93 9.85 -22.83
C ARG A 371 6.93 10.99 -22.60
N ASP A 372 6.73 11.85 -23.61
CA ASP A 372 5.72 12.93 -23.54
C ASP A 372 4.30 12.38 -23.78
N HIS A 373 3.55 12.22 -22.69
CA HIS A 373 2.16 11.74 -22.69
C HIS A 373 1.14 12.82 -23.07
N ARG A 374 1.55 14.09 -23.29
CA ARG A 374 0.61 15.17 -23.65
C ARG A 374 0.00 14.89 -25.01
N ARG A 375 -1.33 14.99 -25.09
CA ARG A 375 -2.15 14.78 -26.30
C ARG A 375 -3.20 15.88 -26.40
N ARG A 376 -3.74 16.09 -27.61
CA ARG A 376 -4.86 17.02 -27.80
C ARG A 376 -6.08 16.47 -27.07
N GLU A 377 -6.53 17.19 -26.05
CA GLU A 377 -7.77 16.85 -25.36
C GLU A 377 -8.98 16.88 -26.31
N ARG A 378 -9.91 15.96 -26.11
CA ARG A 378 -11.18 15.97 -26.85
C ARG A 378 -12.01 17.22 -26.52
N LYS A 379 -12.80 17.65 -27.51
CA LYS A 379 -13.87 18.64 -27.32
C LYS A 379 -14.96 18.02 -26.43
N LYS A 380 -15.58 18.84 -25.57
CA LYS A 380 -16.71 18.41 -24.73
C LYS A 380 -18.01 18.92 -25.38
N PRO A 381 -19.11 18.13 -25.36
CA PRO A 381 -20.39 18.61 -25.86
C PRO A 381 -20.82 19.87 -25.10
N GLY A 382 -21.52 20.79 -25.77
CA GLY A 382 -21.93 22.08 -25.20
C GLY A 382 -20.80 23.11 -25.01
N GLN A 383 -19.57 22.81 -25.45
CA GLN A 383 -18.43 23.74 -25.38
C GLN A 383 -17.83 23.98 -26.77
N PRO A 384 -17.37 25.21 -27.09
CA PRO A 384 -16.73 25.49 -28.37
C PRO A 384 -15.41 24.74 -28.56
N GLY A 385 -14.66 24.45 -27.47
CA GLY A 385 -13.39 23.74 -27.52
C GLY A 385 -13.24 22.69 -26.41
N ALA A 386 -12.01 22.20 -26.23
CA ALA A 386 -11.70 21.28 -25.14
C ALA A 386 -11.80 21.96 -23.76
N ARG A 387 -11.40 23.23 -23.65
CA ARG A 387 -11.45 23.97 -22.37
C ARG A 387 -12.20 25.31 -22.49
N LYS A 388 -12.23 25.91 -23.70
CA LYS A 388 -12.95 27.15 -23.99
C LYS A 388 -14.45 26.94 -23.75
N LYS A 389 -15.06 27.82 -22.96
CA LYS A 389 -16.50 27.88 -22.71
C LYS A 389 -17.17 28.83 -23.71
N PRO A 390 -18.46 28.65 -24.03
CA PRO A 390 -19.19 29.67 -24.78
C PRO A 390 -19.22 30.97 -23.98
N THR A 391 -19.44 32.09 -24.66
CA THR A 391 -19.62 33.38 -23.98
C THR A 391 -20.86 33.29 -23.09
N TRP A 392 -20.66 33.43 -21.78
CA TRP A 392 -21.75 33.44 -20.83
C TRP A 392 -22.45 34.80 -20.84
N LYS A 393 -23.77 34.81 -21.07
CA LYS A 393 -24.60 36.02 -20.96
C LYS A 393 -25.29 35.99 -19.60
N LYS A 394 -25.09 37.04 -18.80
CA LYS A 394 -25.62 37.15 -17.43
C LYS A 394 -27.10 37.57 -17.37
N ARG A 395 -27.57 38.32 -18.37
CA ARG A 395 -28.87 38.99 -18.41
C ARG A 395 -29.78 38.33 -19.44
#